data_AF-A0A3L6PS39-F1
#
_entry.id   AF-A0A3L6PS39-F1
#
_cell.length_a   1.000
_cell.length_b   1.000
_cell.length_c   1.000
_cell.angle_alpha   90.00
_cell.angle_beta   90.00
_cell.angle_gamma   90.00
#
_symmetry.space_group_name_H-M   'P 1'
#
loop_
_entity.id
_entity.type
_entity.pdbx_description
1 polymer ?
#
loop_
_entity_poly.entity_id
_entity_poly.type
_entity_poly.pdbx_seq_one_letter_code
_entity_poly.pdbx_strand_id
1 'polypeptide(L)'
;MAAAALAETEKLGAGGETVAVHLPPLSEEDPLRQDKKRVLESRKRSCLFHIPISCSADDTLKLLDQMIQAARVVHMDELELYFAGDDDFGPFSARNELESLNLLFKIVNKLLVASNADAKEVLQMLQNDIVERLRSVGKADDAHMVSQTQNHDSEDSLLKWGEHHGVKSKLRIAYVLIMFMLMYFDQKILELVELVAVGRNLVFQGAGRGMVASESIGVGDTALEIPESLIISEELLCQSEVFLAIKDFNNITSETMLLLWSMRERCNLSSKFKAYFETLPANFNIGTREQCFLSYGKHPGSHLVTFYGFLPRGDNPYDVIPLDLDTSADEDDGASQSVSTSQTTHMVRGTWLSRSGGFPTYGLPQPLLSHLRAALGCDLDESTTEADIKKNDRVVLETLLSIFNPMLEELPEPDDSNWCYTQTHFCVGAVHQHHLPVHLISCGESASWDVRLALDYKDLQRRIISSIVTSCTSALENV
;
A
#
# COMPACT_ATOMS: atom_id res chain seq x y z
N MET A 1 13.21 -10.47 -23.01
CA MET A 1 13.14 -11.92 -23.33
C MET A 1 12.93 -12.66 -22.02
N ALA A 2 11.75 -13.23 -21.82
CA ALA A 2 11.38 -13.94 -20.61
C ALA A 2 12.14 -15.27 -20.52
N ALA A 3 12.96 -15.43 -19.48
CA ALA A 3 13.53 -16.73 -19.13
C ALA A 3 12.39 -17.64 -18.68
N ALA A 4 12.09 -18.65 -19.48
CA ALA A 4 11.11 -19.66 -19.15
C ALA A 4 11.55 -20.39 -17.88
N ALA A 5 10.81 -20.22 -16.77
CA ALA A 5 10.90 -21.13 -15.63
C ALA A 5 10.56 -22.54 -16.14
N LEU A 6 11.59 -23.36 -16.35
CA LEU A 6 11.53 -24.80 -16.57
C LEU A 6 11.39 -25.44 -15.20
N ALA A 7 10.40 -26.32 -15.04
CA ALA A 7 10.32 -27.19 -13.88
C ALA A 7 11.42 -28.25 -14.03
N GLU A 8 12.61 -27.98 -13.49
CA GLU A 8 13.65 -28.99 -13.38
C GLU A 8 13.36 -29.83 -12.12
N THR A 9 12.88 -31.06 -12.33
CA THR A 9 12.91 -32.10 -11.30
C THR A 9 14.36 -32.56 -11.16
N GLU A 10 15.12 -31.89 -10.30
CA GLU A 10 16.48 -32.31 -9.96
C GLU A 10 16.45 -33.52 -9.02
N LYS A 11 17.07 -34.62 -9.45
CA LYS A 11 17.44 -35.73 -8.56
C LYS A 11 18.74 -35.35 -7.83
N LEU A 12 18.63 -34.82 -6.62
CA LEU A 12 19.80 -34.76 -5.73
C LEU A 12 20.14 -36.17 -5.22
N GLY A 13 21.43 -36.50 -5.25
CA GLY A 13 21.93 -37.80 -4.82
C GLY A 13 21.57 -38.14 -3.37
N ALA A 14 21.15 -39.40 -3.18
CA ALA A 14 20.89 -40.10 -1.91
C ALA A 14 19.71 -39.62 -1.02
N GLY A 15 18.82 -38.73 -1.45
CA GLY A 15 17.62 -38.40 -0.68
C GLY A 15 16.51 -37.73 -1.47
N GLY A 16 15.36 -38.41 -1.61
CA GLY A 16 14.04 -37.86 -2.00
C GLY A 16 13.91 -37.24 -3.39
N GLU A 17 12.76 -37.42 -4.06
CA GLU A 17 12.39 -36.56 -5.18
C GLU A 17 11.93 -35.19 -4.64
N THR A 18 12.33 -34.10 -5.29
CA THR A 18 11.99 -32.73 -4.88
C THR A 18 11.44 -31.92 -6.06
N VAL A 19 10.65 -30.90 -5.76
CA VAL A 19 10.15 -29.91 -6.72
C VAL A 19 10.84 -28.58 -6.44
N ALA A 20 11.51 -28.03 -7.45
CA ALA A 20 12.14 -26.72 -7.35
C ALA A 20 11.12 -25.61 -7.61
N VAL A 21 11.03 -24.64 -6.70
CA VAL A 21 10.27 -23.40 -6.86
C VAL A 21 11.23 -22.23 -6.92
N HIS A 22 11.20 -21.52 -8.05
CA HIS A 22 12.05 -20.36 -8.31
C HIS A 22 11.20 -19.09 -8.27
N LEU A 23 11.54 -18.18 -7.36
CA LEU A 23 11.11 -16.79 -7.45
C LEU A 23 11.87 -16.09 -8.60
N PRO A 24 11.28 -15.07 -9.24
CA PRO A 24 11.96 -14.28 -10.25
C PRO A 24 13.25 -13.68 -9.66
N PRO A 25 14.36 -13.65 -10.43
CA PRO A 25 15.52 -12.90 -10.00
C PRO A 25 15.17 -11.42 -9.89
N LEU A 26 15.81 -10.72 -8.95
CA LEU A 26 15.68 -9.26 -8.85
C LEU A 26 16.14 -8.62 -10.16
N SER A 27 15.28 -7.81 -10.77
CA SER A 27 15.57 -7.16 -12.06
C SER A 27 16.81 -6.27 -11.96
N GLU A 28 17.68 -6.31 -12.97
CA GLU A 28 18.82 -5.38 -13.07
C GLU A 28 18.38 -3.92 -13.23
N GLU A 29 17.14 -3.69 -13.68
CA GLU A 29 16.52 -2.37 -13.81
C GLU A 29 15.81 -1.92 -12.53
N ASP A 30 15.72 -2.77 -11.49
CA ASP A 30 15.12 -2.39 -10.21
C ASP A 30 16.07 -1.45 -9.43
N PRO A 31 15.72 -0.18 -9.20
CA PRO A 31 16.58 0.74 -8.45
C PRO A 31 16.84 0.28 -7.01
N LEU A 32 15.96 -0.55 -6.45
CA LEU A 32 16.05 -1.07 -5.08
C LEU A 32 16.76 -2.42 -5.00
N ARG A 33 17.30 -2.92 -6.12
CA ARG A 33 17.89 -4.27 -6.23
C ARG A 33 18.94 -4.56 -5.17
N GLN A 34 19.83 -3.61 -4.91
CA GLN A 34 20.93 -3.79 -3.95
C GLN A 34 20.43 -3.93 -2.52
N ASP A 35 19.46 -3.11 -2.13
CA ASP A 35 18.89 -3.15 -0.78
C ASP A 35 18.03 -4.39 -0.56
N LYS A 36 17.21 -4.77 -1.56
CA LYS A 36 16.47 -6.06 -1.52
C LYS A 36 17.41 -7.26 -1.40
N LYS A 37 18.53 -7.25 -2.13
CA LYS A 37 19.55 -8.30 -2.04
C LYS A 37 20.16 -8.36 -0.64
N ARG A 38 20.50 -7.21 -0.06
CA ARG A 38 21.02 -7.10 1.32
C ARG A 38 20.04 -7.68 2.34
N VAL A 39 18.74 -7.38 2.19
CA VAL A 39 17.67 -7.88 3.07
C VAL A 39 17.50 -9.41 2.92
N LEU A 40 17.56 -9.96 1.71
CA LEU A 40 17.53 -11.42 1.50
C LEU A 40 18.73 -12.10 2.17
N GLU A 41 19.92 -11.53 2.03
CA GLU A 41 21.17 -12.04 2.60
C GLU A 41 21.15 -11.98 4.14
N SER A 42 20.78 -10.84 4.72
CA SER A 42 20.72 -10.67 6.19
C SER A 42 19.73 -11.65 6.82
N ARG A 43 18.60 -11.89 6.14
CA ARG A 43 17.55 -12.82 6.58
C ARG A 43 17.83 -14.29 6.23
N LYS A 44 18.96 -14.59 5.60
CA LYS A 44 19.33 -15.95 5.14
C LYS A 44 18.21 -16.58 4.31
N ARG A 45 17.68 -15.83 3.33
CA ARG A 45 16.63 -16.29 2.41
C ARG A 45 17.20 -16.44 1.01
N SER A 46 16.72 -17.46 0.29
CA SER A 46 17.03 -17.69 -1.12
C SER A 46 15.80 -17.38 -1.99
N CYS A 47 16.01 -17.22 -3.29
CA CYS A 47 14.95 -17.20 -4.30
C CYS A 47 14.68 -18.59 -4.91
N LEU A 48 15.37 -19.62 -4.42
CA LEU A 48 15.27 -21.01 -4.87
C LEU A 48 14.93 -21.90 -3.67
N PHE A 49 13.84 -22.66 -3.80
CA PHE A 49 13.34 -23.57 -2.77
C PHE A 49 13.19 -24.97 -3.36
N HIS A 50 13.70 -25.97 -2.65
CA HIS A 50 13.49 -27.38 -3.00
C HIS A 50 12.48 -27.98 -2.02
N ILE A 51 11.31 -28.35 -2.53
CA ILE A 51 10.23 -28.92 -1.72
C ILE A 51 10.26 -30.45 -1.89
N PRO A 52 10.44 -31.23 -0.81
CA PRO A 52 10.36 -32.68 -0.89
C PRO A 52 8.96 -33.15 -1.32
N ILE A 53 8.88 -34.11 -2.24
CA ILE A 53 7.58 -34.69 -2.67
C ILE A 53 6.91 -35.46 -1.52
N SER A 54 7.69 -36.06 -0.62
CA SER A 54 7.21 -36.76 0.57
C SER A 54 7.34 -35.89 1.84
N CYS A 55 6.91 -34.64 1.77
CA CYS A 55 6.99 -33.69 2.89
C CYS A 55 5.76 -33.81 3.81
N SER A 56 5.93 -33.56 5.11
CA SER A 56 4.78 -33.43 6.01
C SER A 56 4.01 -32.13 5.70
N ALA A 57 2.74 -32.05 6.11
CA ALA A 57 1.96 -30.82 5.97
C ALA A 57 2.64 -29.65 6.70
N ASP A 58 3.07 -29.87 7.95
CA ASP A 58 3.73 -28.86 8.78
C ASP A 58 5.04 -28.35 8.16
N ASP A 59 5.85 -29.23 7.59
CA ASP A 59 7.12 -28.83 6.96
C ASP A 59 6.89 -28.12 5.62
N THR A 60 5.82 -28.49 4.90
CA THR A 60 5.42 -27.78 3.68
C THR A 60 4.91 -26.38 3.99
N LEU A 61 4.15 -26.20 5.08
CA LEU A 61 3.70 -24.89 5.54
C LEU A 61 4.87 -23.99 5.97
N LYS A 62 5.87 -24.55 6.68
CA LYS A 62 7.10 -23.80 7.01
C LYS A 62 7.86 -23.36 5.76
N LEU A 63 7.95 -24.22 4.75
CA LEU A 63 8.56 -23.87 3.46
C LEU A 63 7.76 -22.77 2.76
N LEU A 64 6.42 -22.86 2.77
CA LEU A 64 5.56 -21.82 2.22
C LEU A 64 5.78 -20.47 2.94
N ASP A 65 5.90 -20.47 4.27
CA ASP A 65 6.21 -19.25 5.02
C ASP A 65 7.55 -18.65 4.60
N GLN A 66 8.58 -19.47 4.38
CA GLN A 66 9.87 -19.00 3.87
C GLN A 66 9.77 -18.43 2.45
N MET A 67 8.99 -19.07 1.59
CA MET A 67 8.72 -18.62 0.23
C MET A 67 7.98 -17.27 0.23
N ILE A 68 6.96 -17.11 1.08
CA ILE A 68 6.22 -15.86 1.26
C ILE A 68 7.17 -14.76 1.75
N GLN A 69 8.01 -15.05 2.73
CA GLN A 69 8.98 -14.06 3.24
C GLN A 69 9.95 -13.59 2.16
N ALA A 70 10.44 -14.49 1.30
CA ALA A 70 11.30 -14.10 0.19
C ALA A 70 10.53 -13.32 -0.89
N ALA A 71 9.30 -13.74 -1.22
CA ALA A 71 8.43 -13.03 -2.16
C ALA A 71 8.11 -11.60 -1.69
N ARG A 72 7.87 -11.41 -0.39
CA ARG A 72 7.68 -10.09 0.22
C ARG A 72 8.85 -9.16 -0.06
N VAL A 73 10.10 -9.65 0.10
CA VAL A 73 11.30 -8.86 -0.18
C VAL A 73 11.41 -8.48 -1.66
N VAL A 74 11.08 -9.40 -2.56
CA VAL A 74 11.05 -9.12 -4.01
C VAL A 74 10.11 -7.94 -4.33
N HIS A 75 8.96 -7.87 -3.66
CA HIS A 75 7.93 -6.86 -3.87
C HIS A 75 8.03 -5.61 -2.98
N MET A 76 9.06 -5.49 -2.14
CA MET A 76 9.23 -4.30 -1.30
C MET A 76 9.39 -3.04 -2.15
N ASP A 77 8.77 -1.95 -1.70
CA ASP A 77 9.10 -0.61 -2.18
C ASP A 77 10.08 0.12 -1.24
N GLU A 78 10.42 1.34 -1.62
CA GLU A 78 11.34 2.21 -0.88
C GLU A 78 10.88 2.45 0.57
N LEU A 79 9.57 2.63 0.77
CA LEU A 79 9.02 2.90 2.09
C LEU A 79 9.10 1.64 2.95
N GLU A 80 8.69 0.50 2.40
CA GLU A 80 8.75 -0.78 3.09
C GLU A 80 10.20 -1.13 3.46
N LEU A 81 11.18 -0.87 2.59
CA LEU A 81 12.60 -1.06 2.89
C LEU A 81 13.10 -0.12 3.99
N TYR A 82 12.68 1.14 3.97
CA TYR A 82 13.10 2.13 4.96
C TYR A 82 12.62 1.78 6.38
N PHE A 83 11.41 1.23 6.51
CA PHE A 83 10.82 0.87 7.81
C PHE A 83 11.01 -0.58 8.23
N ALA A 84 11.43 -1.48 7.34
CA ALA A 84 11.62 -2.88 7.70
C ALA A 84 12.87 -3.05 8.56
N GLY A 85 12.67 -3.58 9.77
CA GLY A 85 13.76 -4.04 10.62
C GLY A 85 14.39 -5.32 10.07
N ASP A 86 15.59 -5.65 10.56
CA ASP A 86 16.30 -6.89 10.19
C ASP A 86 15.45 -8.14 10.51
N ASP A 87 14.78 -8.12 11.67
CA ASP A 87 13.91 -9.21 12.15
C ASP A 87 12.43 -9.07 11.73
N ASP A 88 12.08 -8.10 10.89
CA ASP A 88 10.71 -7.92 10.41
C ASP A 88 10.46 -8.66 9.09
N PHE A 89 9.70 -9.75 9.16
CA PHE A 89 9.37 -10.59 8.01
C PHE A 89 8.01 -10.26 7.36
N GLY A 90 7.36 -9.18 7.78
CA GLY A 90 6.08 -8.73 7.25
C GLY A 90 4.87 -9.58 7.69
N PRO A 91 3.68 -9.39 7.08
CA PRO A 91 3.42 -8.51 5.94
C PRO A 91 3.72 -7.03 6.22
N PHE A 92 4.23 -6.32 5.22
CA PHE A 92 4.60 -4.90 5.32
C PHE A 92 3.45 -3.96 4.94
N SER A 93 2.67 -4.36 3.94
CA SER A 93 1.42 -3.73 3.54
C SER A 93 0.49 -4.76 2.89
N ALA A 94 -0.80 -4.46 2.81
CA ALA A 94 -1.75 -5.32 2.11
C ALA A 94 -1.39 -5.48 0.62
N ARG A 95 -0.83 -4.43 0.00
CA ARG A 95 -0.33 -4.45 -1.38
C ARG A 95 0.84 -5.43 -1.53
N ASN A 96 1.85 -5.32 -0.68
CA ASN A 96 3.01 -6.22 -0.71
C ASN A 96 2.61 -7.67 -0.45
N GLU A 97 1.70 -7.91 0.50
CA GLU A 97 1.20 -9.25 0.78
C GLU A 97 0.46 -9.85 -0.42
N LEU A 98 -0.44 -9.08 -1.03
CA LEU A 98 -1.21 -9.52 -2.20
C LEU A 98 -0.29 -9.84 -3.38
N GLU A 99 0.65 -8.95 -3.71
CA GLU A 99 1.60 -9.18 -4.81
C GLU A 99 2.47 -10.42 -4.57
N SER A 100 2.95 -10.61 -3.34
CA SER A 100 3.78 -11.75 -2.95
C SER A 100 3.05 -13.08 -3.06
N LEU A 101 1.83 -13.14 -2.51
CA LEU A 101 1.01 -14.34 -2.55
C LEU A 101 0.56 -14.66 -3.99
N ASN A 102 0.19 -13.66 -4.77
CA ASN A 102 -0.17 -13.86 -6.17
C ASN A 102 1.02 -14.32 -7.03
N LEU A 103 2.23 -13.78 -6.79
CA LEU A 103 3.43 -14.26 -7.48
C LEU A 103 3.62 -15.76 -7.24
N LEU A 104 3.52 -16.18 -5.98
CA LEU A 104 3.61 -17.59 -5.61
C LEU A 104 2.47 -18.41 -6.22
N PHE A 105 1.24 -17.90 -6.21
CA PHE A 105 0.08 -18.55 -6.84
C PHE A 105 0.33 -18.81 -8.32
N LYS A 106 0.81 -17.80 -9.07
CA LYS A 106 1.15 -17.93 -10.50
C LYS A 106 2.24 -18.98 -10.74
N ILE A 107 3.29 -18.99 -9.92
CA ILE A 107 4.39 -19.96 -10.04
C ILE A 107 3.88 -21.38 -9.74
N VAL A 108 3.19 -21.58 -8.63
CA VAL A 108 2.64 -22.89 -8.23
C VAL A 108 1.65 -23.40 -9.27
N ASN A 109 0.78 -22.56 -9.82
CA ASN A 109 -0.15 -22.95 -10.89
C ASN A 109 0.58 -23.41 -12.15
N LYS A 110 1.64 -22.71 -12.54
CA LYS A 110 2.46 -23.12 -13.68
C LYS A 110 3.11 -24.48 -13.43
N LEU A 111 3.61 -24.72 -12.22
CA LEU A 111 4.20 -26.01 -11.83
C LEU A 111 3.16 -27.13 -11.73
N LEU A 112 1.94 -26.85 -11.27
CA LEU A 112 0.82 -27.81 -11.23
C LEU A 112 0.46 -28.35 -12.62
N VAL A 113 0.49 -27.47 -13.63
CA VAL A 113 0.23 -27.87 -15.03
C VAL A 113 1.34 -28.77 -15.58
N ALA A 114 2.60 -28.54 -15.16
CA ALA A 114 3.78 -29.23 -15.69
C ALA A 114 4.20 -30.49 -14.91
N SER A 115 3.64 -30.75 -13.72
CA SER A 115 4.15 -31.75 -12.77
C SER A 115 3.56 -33.16 -12.95
N ASN A 116 4.28 -34.16 -12.42
CA ASN A 116 3.84 -35.56 -12.35
C ASN A 116 2.82 -35.78 -11.20
N ALA A 117 2.25 -36.98 -11.09
CA ALA A 117 1.19 -37.27 -10.12
C ALA A 117 1.62 -37.05 -8.66
N ASP A 118 2.86 -37.40 -8.31
CA ASP A 118 3.36 -37.31 -6.93
C ASP A 118 3.64 -35.85 -6.53
N ALA A 119 4.24 -35.05 -7.42
CA ALA A 119 4.47 -33.62 -7.18
C ALA A 119 3.16 -32.80 -7.12
N LYS A 120 2.09 -33.23 -7.79
CA LYS A 120 0.80 -32.54 -7.79
C LYS A 120 0.18 -32.44 -6.41
N GLU A 121 0.33 -33.46 -5.56
CA GLU A 121 -0.27 -33.46 -4.22
C GLU A 121 0.30 -32.32 -3.36
N VAL A 122 1.62 -32.22 -3.27
CA VAL A 122 2.30 -31.17 -2.49
C VAL A 122 2.05 -29.78 -3.08
N LEU A 123 2.10 -29.63 -4.41
CA LEU A 123 1.83 -28.36 -5.06
C LEU A 123 0.37 -27.91 -4.89
N GLN A 124 -0.59 -28.85 -4.84
CA GLN A 124 -2.01 -28.55 -4.60
C GLN A 124 -2.23 -28.08 -3.16
N MET A 125 -1.52 -28.66 -2.21
CA MET A 125 -1.54 -28.21 -0.82
C MET A 125 -1.03 -26.77 -0.70
N LEU A 126 0.12 -26.47 -1.31
CA LEU A 126 0.66 -25.10 -1.38
C LEU A 126 -0.34 -24.12 -2.03
N GLN A 127 -0.95 -24.51 -3.15
CA GLN A 127 -1.94 -23.69 -3.82
C GLN A 127 -3.14 -23.38 -2.91
N ASN A 128 -3.66 -24.39 -2.20
CA ASN A 128 -4.81 -24.22 -1.31
C ASN A 128 -4.50 -23.23 -0.18
N ASP A 129 -3.34 -23.36 0.46
CA ASP A 129 -2.88 -22.46 1.53
C ASP A 129 -2.63 -21.03 1.01
N ILE A 130 -2.02 -20.88 -0.17
CA ILE A 130 -1.84 -19.56 -0.80
C ILE A 130 -3.20 -18.90 -1.05
N VAL A 131 -4.17 -19.63 -1.59
CA VAL A 131 -5.51 -19.11 -1.84
C VAL A 131 -6.23 -18.77 -0.54
N GLU A 132 -6.07 -19.56 0.51
CA GLU A 132 -6.62 -19.24 1.84
C GLU A 132 -6.05 -17.92 2.39
N ARG A 133 -4.73 -17.73 2.29
CA ARG A 133 -4.07 -16.48 2.68
C ARG A 133 -4.51 -15.31 1.81
N LEU A 134 -4.67 -15.49 0.50
CA LEU A 134 -5.19 -14.45 -0.40
C LEU A 134 -6.59 -13.99 0.01
N ARG A 135 -7.46 -14.92 0.42
CA ARG A 135 -8.80 -14.57 0.93
C ARG A 135 -8.74 -13.79 2.26
N SER A 136 -7.73 -14.01 3.09
CA SER A 136 -7.61 -13.34 4.40
C SER A 136 -6.97 -11.95 4.34
N VAL A 137 -6.32 -11.56 3.24
CA VAL A 137 -5.80 -10.19 3.04
C VAL A 137 -6.95 -9.17 2.98
N GLY A 138 -8.13 -9.57 2.51
CA GLY A 138 -9.32 -8.71 2.51
C GLY A 138 -9.97 -8.58 3.89
N LYS A 139 -10.43 -7.37 4.26
CA LYS A 139 -11.21 -7.18 5.49
C LYS A 139 -12.62 -7.80 5.33
N ALA A 140 -12.98 -8.71 6.21
CA ALA A 140 -14.38 -9.10 6.42
C ALA A 140 -15.06 -8.03 7.27
N ASP A 141 -16.00 -7.27 6.71
CA ASP A 141 -16.71 -6.22 7.43
C ASP A 141 -18.17 -6.66 7.61
N ASP A 142 -18.52 -7.22 8.77
CA ASP A 142 -19.84 -7.86 9.06
C ASP A 142 -21.03 -6.88 9.22
N ALA A 143 -20.99 -5.67 8.62
CA ALA A 143 -22.05 -4.69 8.81
C ALA A 143 -23.29 -4.96 7.94
N HIS A 144 -24.46 -4.88 8.57
CA HIS A 144 -25.75 -5.07 7.91
C HIS A 144 -26.02 -4.07 6.78
N MET A 145 -26.49 -4.63 5.68
CA MET A 145 -26.68 -3.98 4.39
C MET A 145 -28.10 -3.47 4.21
N VAL A 146 -28.27 -2.24 3.70
CA VAL A 146 -29.59 -1.63 3.46
C VAL A 146 -29.75 -1.23 2.00
N SER A 147 -30.73 -1.83 1.31
CA SER A 147 -31.08 -1.56 -0.09
C SER A 147 -31.87 -0.26 -0.23
N GLN A 148 -31.41 0.68 -1.06
CA GLN A 148 -32.22 1.76 -1.62
C GLN A 148 -32.06 1.82 -3.14
N THR A 149 -33.15 1.56 -3.85
CA THR A 149 -33.26 1.65 -5.31
C THR A 149 -33.36 3.11 -5.76
N GLN A 150 -32.35 3.62 -6.47
CA GLN A 150 -32.45 4.84 -7.27
C GLN A 150 -32.33 4.51 -8.77
N ASN A 151 -32.74 5.44 -9.63
CA ASN A 151 -32.87 5.23 -11.07
C ASN A 151 -31.50 5.04 -11.75
N HIS A 152 -31.33 3.97 -12.54
CA HIS A 152 -30.02 3.45 -13.03
C HIS A 152 -29.73 3.71 -14.52
N ASP A 153 -30.50 4.59 -15.18
CA ASP A 153 -30.51 4.69 -16.65
C ASP A 153 -29.14 5.04 -17.28
N SER A 154 -28.33 5.88 -16.62
CA SER A 154 -27.01 6.31 -17.12
C SER A 154 -25.93 5.23 -16.98
N GLU A 155 -25.88 4.55 -15.85
CA GLU A 155 -24.91 3.49 -15.54
C GLU A 155 -25.17 2.23 -16.38
N ASP A 156 -26.44 1.87 -16.55
CA ASP A 156 -26.84 0.79 -17.46
C ASP A 156 -26.51 1.14 -18.91
N SER A 157 -26.61 2.42 -19.29
CA SER A 157 -26.21 2.89 -20.62
C SER A 157 -24.69 2.82 -20.82
N LEU A 158 -23.89 3.12 -19.78
CA LEU A 158 -22.44 2.98 -19.83
C LEU A 158 -22.01 1.51 -19.99
N LEU A 159 -22.61 0.60 -19.22
CA LEU A 159 -22.34 -0.83 -19.33
C LEU A 159 -22.64 -1.35 -20.74
N LYS A 160 -23.83 -1.03 -21.28
CA LYS A 160 -24.21 -1.40 -22.65
C LYS A 160 -23.27 -0.79 -23.70
N TRP A 161 -22.88 0.47 -23.52
CA TRP A 161 -21.92 1.12 -24.41
C TRP A 161 -20.56 0.42 -24.35
N GLY A 162 -20.06 0.07 -23.16
CA GLY A 162 -18.82 -0.67 -22.98
C GLY A 162 -18.86 -2.05 -23.65
N GLU A 163 -19.91 -2.83 -23.40
CA GLU A 163 -20.11 -4.15 -24.01
C GLU A 163 -20.15 -4.08 -25.54
N HIS A 164 -20.85 -3.07 -26.10
CA HIS A 164 -20.89 -2.85 -27.55
C HIS A 164 -19.50 -2.57 -28.15
N HIS A 165 -18.59 -1.99 -27.36
CA HIS A 165 -17.23 -1.70 -27.76
C HIS A 165 -16.20 -2.76 -27.31
N GLY A 166 -16.66 -3.91 -26.80
CA GLY A 166 -15.81 -5.06 -26.50
C GLY A 166 -15.30 -5.13 -25.06
N VAL A 167 -15.81 -4.31 -24.13
CA VAL A 167 -15.58 -4.50 -22.69
C VAL A 167 -16.19 -5.83 -22.26
N LYS A 168 -15.44 -6.64 -21.52
CA LYS A 168 -15.95 -7.85 -20.86
C LYS A 168 -15.90 -7.63 -19.36
N SER A 169 -17.02 -7.84 -18.67
CA SER A 169 -17.13 -7.55 -17.24
C SER A 169 -17.88 -8.66 -16.54
N LYS A 170 -17.33 -9.14 -15.42
CA LYS A 170 -18.04 -9.95 -14.40
C LYS A 170 -18.62 -9.07 -13.28
N LEU A 171 -18.62 -7.75 -13.51
CA LEU A 171 -18.97 -6.72 -12.54
C LEU A 171 -20.21 -5.95 -13.02
N ARG A 172 -21.05 -5.56 -12.06
CA ARG A 172 -22.15 -4.59 -12.25
C ARG A 172 -21.79 -3.28 -11.54
N ILE A 173 -22.23 -2.18 -12.10
CA ILE A 173 -22.17 -0.87 -11.44
C ILE A 173 -23.26 -0.87 -10.36
N ALA A 174 -22.87 -0.66 -9.11
CA ALA A 174 -23.81 -0.43 -8.03
C ALA A 174 -23.79 1.06 -7.66
N TYR A 175 -24.99 1.65 -7.51
CA TYR A 175 -25.11 3.04 -7.09
C TYR A 175 -25.08 3.13 -5.59
N VAL A 176 -23.99 3.73 -5.13
CA VAL A 176 -23.69 4.03 -3.75
C VAL A 176 -23.19 5.45 -3.77
N LEU A 177 -23.53 6.24 -2.75
CA LEU A 177 -23.25 7.67 -2.80
C LEU A 177 -21.75 7.96 -3.01
N ILE A 178 -21.43 8.34 -4.26
CA ILE A 178 -20.31 9.07 -4.90
C ILE A 178 -18.83 8.74 -4.56
N MET A 179 -17.82 8.69 -5.46
CA MET A 179 -17.62 8.13 -6.82
C MET A 179 -16.12 8.27 -7.22
N PHE A 180 -15.44 7.26 -7.80
CA PHE A 180 -14.25 7.49 -8.66
C PHE A 180 -13.99 6.40 -9.70
N MET A 181 -13.62 6.85 -10.92
CA MET A 181 -12.61 6.23 -11.79
C MET A 181 -12.13 7.27 -12.83
N LEU A 182 -10.96 7.87 -12.60
CA LEU A 182 -10.13 8.48 -13.64
C LEU A 182 -8.79 7.74 -13.59
N MET A 183 -8.44 7.08 -14.68
CA MET A 183 -7.27 6.23 -14.76
C MET A 183 -6.14 7.00 -15.43
N TYR A 184 -5.05 7.18 -14.70
CA TYR A 184 -3.72 7.38 -15.27
C TYR A 184 -3.04 6.02 -15.20
N PHE A 185 -2.87 5.35 -16.35
CA PHE A 185 -2.01 4.19 -16.43
C PHE A 185 -0.64 4.67 -16.87
N ASP A 186 0.31 4.62 -15.93
CA ASP A 186 1.72 4.56 -16.31
C ASP A 186 1.96 3.19 -17.00
N GLN A 187 2.66 3.19 -18.12
CA GLN A 187 2.86 2.06 -19.05
C GLN A 187 3.52 0.82 -18.43
N LYS A 188 3.86 0.84 -17.14
CA LYS A 188 4.40 -0.29 -16.37
C LYS A 188 3.39 -1.06 -15.52
N ILE A 189 2.15 -0.60 -15.35
CA ILE A 189 1.12 -1.30 -14.56
C ILE A 189 0.13 -2.03 -15.49
N LEU A 190 0.63 -3.04 -16.22
CA LEU A 190 -0.24 -3.94 -16.99
C LEU A 190 -0.32 -5.36 -16.43
N GLU A 191 0.35 -5.63 -15.30
CA GLU A 191 0.33 -6.95 -14.67
C GLU A 191 0.07 -6.82 -13.17
N LEU A 192 -1.19 -6.64 -12.78
CA LEU A 192 -1.86 -7.29 -11.63
C LEU A 192 -3.07 -6.50 -11.15
N VAL A 193 -4.26 -6.97 -11.54
CA VAL A 193 -5.52 -6.58 -10.93
C VAL A 193 -6.15 -7.86 -10.37
N GLU A 194 -5.94 -8.14 -9.09
CA GLU A 194 -6.67 -9.20 -8.39
C GLU A 194 -7.78 -8.58 -7.53
N LEU A 195 -9.01 -9.01 -7.80
CA LEU A 195 -10.23 -8.60 -7.11
C LEU A 195 -10.72 -9.77 -6.25
N VAL A 196 -10.79 -9.58 -4.93
CA VAL A 196 -11.48 -10.52 -4.04
C VAL A 196 -12.95 -10.10 -3.97
N ALA A 197 -13.88 -10.96 -4.41
CA ALA A 197 -15.31 -10.68 -4.38
C ALA A 197 -16.09 -11.76 -3.61
N VAL A 198 -16.95 -11.32 -2.69
CA VAL A 198 -17.96 -12.16 -2.02
C VAL A 198 -19.34 -11.64 -2.43
N GLY A 199 -20.20 -12.54 -2.93
CA GLY A 199 -21.45 -12.15 -3.58
C GLY A 199 -22.64 -11.93 -2.64
N ARG A 200 -23.41 -10.87 -2.89
CA ARG A 200 -24.87 -10.80 -3.08
C ARG A 200 -25.30 -9.32 -3.28
N ASN A 201 -26.54 -9.10 -3.72
CA ASN A 201 -27.11 -7.80 -4.16
C ASN A 201 -27.11 -6.73 -3.08
N LEU A 202 -26.46 -5.58 -3.29
CA LEU A 202 -26.19 -4.63 -2.19
C LEU A 202 -26.12 -3.16 -2.62
N VAL A 203 -26.50 -2.29 -1.68
CA VAL A 203 -26.32 -0.82 -1.68
C VAL A 203 -25.45 -0.49 -0.46
N PHE A 204 -24.43 0.31 -0.73
CA PHE A 204 -23.30 0.70 0.10
C PHE A 204 -23.42 2.18 0.47
N GLN A 205 -22.75 2.64 1.54
CA GLN A 205 -22.83 4.02 2.00
C GLN A 205 -21.49 4.71 1.90
N GLY A 206 -21.26 5.48 0.83
CA GLY A 206 -20.05 6.27 0.64
C GLY A 206 -18.88 5.47 0.06
N ALA A 207 -18.09 6.03 -0.84
CA ALA A 207 -16.99 5.41 -1.64
C ALA A 207 -17.38 5.54 -3.10
N GLY A 208 -18.66 5.31 -3.35
CA GLY A 208 -19.30 5.93 -4.46
C GLY A 208 -20.00 5.07 -5.43
N ARG A 209 -20.06 5.51 -6.68
CA ARG A 209 -20.25 4.50 -7.73
C ARG A 209 -19.07 3.56 -7.63
N GLY A 210 -19.41 2.30 -7.48
CA GLY A 210 -18.49 1.20 -7.34
C GLY A 210 -18.94 0.04 -8.19
N MET A 211 -18.11 -0.99 -8.21
CA MET A 211 -18.42 -2.24 -8.89
C MET A 211 -18.71 -3.33 -7.87
N VAL A 212 -19.62 -4.23 -8.24
CA VAL A 212 -19.98 -5.43 -7.49
C VAL A 212 -19.90 -6.61 -8.42
N ALA A 213 -19.40 -7.74 -7.94
CA ALA A 213 -19.40 -8.95 -8.72
C ALA A 213 -20.84 -9.39 -9.04
N SER A 214 -21.14 -9.58 -10.32
CA SER A 214 -22.44 -10.10 -10.78
C SER A 214 -22.54 -11.62 -10.69
N GLU A 215 -21.40 -12.28 -10.53
CA GLU A 215 -21.23 -13.71 -10.39
C GLU A 215 -20.05 -14.00 -9.44
N SER A 216 -19.81 -15.27 -9.12
CA SER A 216 -18.65 -15.65 -8.31
C SER A 216 -17.36 -15.43 -9.11
N ILE A 217 -16.40 -14.72 -8.53
CA ILE A 217 -15.07 -14.46 -9.12
C ILE A 217 -14.04 -15.15 -8.24
N GLY A 218 -13.28 -16.10 -8.81
CA GLY A 218 -12.20 -16.77 -8.11
C GLY A 218 -10.95 -15.90 -7.99
N VAL A 219 -10.07 -16.22 -7.04
CA VAL A 219 -8.73 -15.62 -6.96
C VAL A 219 -7.96 -15.92 -8.26
N GLY A 220 -7.39 -14.88 -8.87
CA GLY A 220 -6.72 -14.95 -10.16
C GLY A 220 -7.64 -14.89 -11.40
N ASP A 221 -8.96 -14.84 -11.22
CA ASP A 221 -9.88 -14.66 -12.35
C ASP A 221 -9.85 -13.22 -12.88
N THR A 222 -9.98 -13.05 -14.20
CA THR A 222 -10.21 -11.75 -14.80
C THR A 222 -11.62 -11.24 -14.47
N ALA A 223 -11.70 -10.12 -13.75
CA ALA A 223 -12.96 -9.47 -13.41
C ALA A 223 -13.45 -8.47 -14.48
N LEU A 224 -12.51 -7.77 -15.14
CA LEU A 224 -12.79 -6.72 -16.12
C LEU A 224 -11.70 -6.69 -17.21
N GLU A 225 -12.12 -6.68 -18.47
CA GLU A 225 -11.27 -6.47 -19.64
C GLU A 225 -11.74 -5.21 -20.38
N ILE A 226 -10.86 -4.23 -20.54
CA ILE A 226 -11.14 -2.99 -21.30
C ILE A 226 -10.26 -2.97 -22.55
N PRO A 227 -10.82 -2.93 -23.76
CA PRO A 227 -10.04 -2.75 -24.99
C PRO A 227 -9.25 -1.44 -24.97
N GLU A 228 -7.99 -1.48 -25.41
CA GLU A 228 -7.10 -0.31 -25.48
C GLU A 228 -7.72 0.88 -26.24
N SER A 229 -8.54 0.59 -27.26
CA SER A 229 -9.27 1.61 -28.03
C SER A 229 -10.29 2.45 -27.22
N LEU A 230 -10.56 2.07 -25.97
CA LEU A 230 -11.43 2.79 -25.03
C LEU A 230 -10.64 3.51 -23.92
N ILE A 231 -9.31 3.38 -23.90
CA ILE A 231 -8.45 4.10 -22.98
C ILE A 231 -8.23 5.51 -23.51
N ILE A 232 -8.51 6.51 -22.68
CA ILE A 232 -8.17 7.90 -22.97
C ILE A 232 -6.70 8.07 -22.62
N SER A 233 -5.84 8.17 -23.64
CA SER A 233 -4.39 8.17 -23.49
C SER A 233 -3.73 9.30 -24.27
N GLU A 234 -2.42 9.47 -24.07
CA GLU A 234 -1.60 10.41 -24.85
C GLU A 234 -1.58 10.05 -26.33
N GLU A 235 -1.59 8.77 -26.69
CA GLU A 235 -1.67 8.32 -28.08
C GLU A 235 -2.98 8.76 -28.74
N LEU A 236 -4.11 8.65 -28.02
CA LEU A 236 -5.41 9.14 -28.50
C LEU A 236 -5.39 10.66 -28.67
N LEU A 237 -4.82 11.38 -27.72
CA LEU A 237 -4.63 12.83 -27.80
C LEU A 237 -3.83 13.21 -29.06
N CYS A 238 -2.69 12.56 -29.30
CA CYS A 238 -1.80 12.82 -30.45
C CYS A 238 -2.51 12.65 -31.80
N GLN A 239 -3.54 11.80 -31.87
CA GLN A 239 -4.35 11.57 -33.06
C GLN A 239 -5.48 12.60 -33.23
N SER A 240 -5.73 13.46 -32.24
CA SER A 240 -6.83 14.41 -32.23
C SER A 240 -6.48 15.77 -32.84
N GLU A 241 -7.49 16.48 -33.33
CA GLU A 241 -7.34 17.87 -33.79
C GLU A 241 -6.91 18.83 -32.67
N VAL A 242 -7.21 18.50 -31.41
CA VAL A 242 -6.83 19.32 -30.25
C VAL A 242 -5.33 19.36 -30.12
N PHE A 243 -4.65 18.21 -30.26
CA PHE A 243 -3.20 18.14 -30.19
C PHE A 243 -2.56 19.04 -31.24
N LEU A 244 -3.04 19.04 -32.48
CA LEU A 244 -2.54 19.94 -33.53
C LEU A 244 -2.68 21.42 -33.14
N ALA A 245 -3.72 21.78 -32.41
CA ALA A 245 -3.95 23.15 -31.96
C ALA A 245 -3.09 23.55 -30.75
N ILE A 246 -2.69 22.60 -29.89
CA ILE A 246 -2.00 22.91 -28.62
C ILE A 246 -0.55 22.42 -28.51
N LYS A 247 -0.06 21.61 -29.47
CA LYS A 247 1.29 21.04 -29.45
C LYS A 247 2.43 22.07 -29.42
N ASP A 248 2.20 23.25 -30.00
CA ASP A 248 3.22 24.29 -30.15
C ASP A 248 3.22 25.28 -28.95
N PHE A 249 2.38 25.04 -27.94
CA PHE A 249 2.40 25.84 -26.71
C PHE A 249 3.59 25.42 -25.84
N ASN A 250 4.51 26.35 -25.62
CA ASN A 250 5.64 26.11 -24.73
C ASN A 250 5.16 25.80 -23.29
N ASN A 251 5.77 24.80 -22.67
CA ASN A 251 5.57 24.40 -21.27
C ASN A 251 4.21 23.79 -20.92
N ILE A 252 3.39 23.37 -21.90
CA ILE A 252 2.19 22.59 -21.60
C ILE A 252 2.56 21.09 -21.45
N THR A 253 2.15 20.48 -20.36
CA THR A 253 2.37 19.05 -20.10
C THR A 253 1.34 18.19 -20.85
N SER A 254 1.68 16.93 -21.15
CA SER A 254 0.75 15.97 -21.75
C SER A 254 -0.51 15.79 -20.89
N GLU A 255 -0.38 15.82 -19.56
CA GLU A 255 -1.51 15.82 -18.62
C GLU A 255 -2.47 17.00 -18.85
N THR A 256 -1.92 18.20 -18.98
CA THR A 256 -2.71 19.42 -19.22
C THR A 256 -3.38 19.36 -20.59
N MET A 257 -2.66 18.86 -21.61
CA MET A 257 -3.24 18.65 -22.93
C MET A 257 -4.41 17.66 -22.92
N LEU A 258 -4.27 16.55 -22.18
CA LEU A 258 -5.30 15.53 -22.04
C LEU A 258 -6.52 16.04 -21.27
N LEU A 259 -6.30 16.90 -20.27
CA LEU A 259 -7.38 17.60 -19.56
C LEU A 259 -8.17 18.51 -20.51
N LEU A 260 -7.48 19.35 -21.30
CA LEU A 260 -8.13 20.23 -22.27
C LEU A 260 -8.90 19.45 -23.34
N TRP A 261 -8.32 18.36 -23.84
CA TRP A 261 -9.00 17.45 -24.75
C TRP A 261 -10.26 16.86 -24.11
N SER A 262 -10.18 16.40 -22.86
CA SER A 262 -11.31 15.83 -22.12
C SER A 262 -12.43 16.85 -21.90
N MET A 263 -12.08 18.10 -21.59
CA MET A 263 -13.05 19.21 -21.45
C MET A 263 -13.78 19.48 -22.77
N ARG A 264 -13.06 19.49 -23.91
CA ARG A 264 -13.66 19.64 -25.24
C ARG A 264 -14.57 18.46 -25.58
N GLU A 265 -14.09 17.24 -25.39
CA GLU A 265 -14.84 16.02 -25.73
C GLU A 265 -16.09 15.85 -24.88
N ARG A 266 -16.07 16.28 -23.61
CA ARG A 266 -17.27 16.32 -22.76
C ARG A 266 -18.39 17.18 -23.33
N CYS A 267 -18.07 18.20 -24.13
CA CYS A 267 -19.05 19.05 -24.83
C CYS A 267 -19.37 18.56 -26.25
N ASN A 268 -18.67 17.55 -26.76
CA ASN A 268 -18.85 17.02 -28.10
C ASN A 268 -19.98 15.98 -28.12
N LEU A 269 -21.16 16.36 -28.62
CA LEU A 269 -22.34 15.48 -28.72
C LEU A 269 -22.13 14.25 -29.61
N SER A 270 -21.12 14.27 -30.49
CA SER A 270 -20.74 13.17 -31.36
C SER A 270 -19.54 12.37 -30.85
N SER A 271 -19.07 12.66 -29.63
CA SER A 271 -17.94 11.94 -29.04
C SER A 271 -18.27 10.46 -28.87
N LYS A 272 -17.32 9.60 -29.25
CA LYS A 272 -17.33 8.18 -28.90
C LYS A 272 -17.46 7.98 -27.39
N PHE A 273 -16.87 8.88 -26.59
CA PHE A 273 -16.81 8.83 -25.14
C PHE A 273 -17.97 9.54 -24.44
N LYS A 274 -19.01 9.95 -25.18
CA LYS A 274 -20.15 10.67 -24.61
C LYS A 274 -20.76 9.95 -23.40
N ALA A 275 -21.03 8.65 -23.54
CA ALA A 275 -21.60 7.84 -22.46
C ALA A 275 -20.69 7.83 -21.22
N TYR A 276 -19.37 7.75 -21.40
CA TYR A 276 -18.40 7.84 -20.31
C TYR A 276 -18.45 9.22 -19.63
N PHE A 277 -18.38 10.32 -20.38
CA PHE A 277 -18.39 11.68 -19.82
C PHE A 277 -19.70 12.06 -19.13
N GLU A 278 -20.85 11.59 -19.64
CA GLU A 278 -22.16 11.78 -19.00
C GLU A 278 -22.25 11.05 -17.65
N THR A 279 -21.50 9.96 -17.49
CA THR A 279 -21.37 9.27 -16.21
C THR A 279 -20.28 9.82 -15.30
N LEU A 280 -19.55 10.90 -15.63
CA LEU A 280 -18.59 11.48 -14.69
C LEU A 280 -19.28 12.40 -13.65
N PRO A 281 -18.83 12.42 -12.38
CA PRO A 281 -19.47 13.21 -11.34
C PRO A 281 -19.28 14.71 -11.58
N ALA A 282 -20.22 15.52 -11.04
CA ALA A 282 -20.17 16.99 -11.14
C ALA A 282 -19.45 17.66 -9.95
N ASN A 283 -19.45 17.04 -8.76
CA ASN A 283 -18.79 17.47 -7.51
C ASN A 283 -18.23 16.23 -6.76
N PHE A 284 -17.25 16.38 -5.86
CA PHE A 284 -16.48 15.27 -5.25
C PHE A 284 -16.61 15.21 -3.72
N ASN A 285 -17.23 14.17 -3.10
CA ASN A 285 -17.28 13.90 -1.63
C ASN A 285 -17.55 12.38 -1.35
N ILE A 286 -17.01 11.75 -0.29
CA ILE A 286 -16.98 10.27 -0.10
C ILE A 286 -17.34 9.75 1.34
N GLY A 287 -17.77 8.49 1.51
CA GLY A 287 -17.94 7.72 2.79
C GLY A 287 -17.55 6.22 2.60
N THR A 288 -18.06 5.18 3.31
CA THR A 288 -17.68 3.73 3.07
C THR A 288 -18.77 2.64 3.27
N ARG A 289 -18.82 1.55 2.44
CA ARG A 289 -18.74 0.09 2.82
C ARG A 289 -19.25 -0.95 1.79
N GLU A 290 -18.51 -2.06 1.61
CA GLU A 290 -18.63 -3.21 0.66
C GLU A 290 -18.61 -2.88 -0.84
N GLN A 291 -17.60 -3.37 -1.55
CA GLN A 291 -17.33 -3.03 -2.94
C GLN A 291 -16.24 -3.98 -3.48
N CYS A 292 -16.18 -4.15 -4.79
CA CYS A 292 -14.94 -4.58 -5.45
C CYS A 292 -13.92 -3.44 -5.33
N PHE A 293 -12.98 -3.57 -4.39
CA PHE A 293 -11.91 -2.58 -4.19
C PHE A 293 -10.69 -2.90 -5.04
N LEU A 294 -10.06 -1.85 -5.55
CA LEU A 294 -8.72 -1.90 -6.13
C LEU A 294 -7.76 -1.20 -5.17
N SER A 295 -6.51 -1.62 -5.15
CA SER A 295 -5.46 -0.83 -4.52
C SER A 295 -5.19 0.40 -5.40
N TYR A 296 -5.28 1.60 -4.83
CA TYR A 296 -4.95 2.85 -5.53
C TYR A 296 -3.44 3.02 -5.67
N GLY A 297 -2.66 2.15 -5.04
CA GLY A 297 -1.20 2.22 -5.01
C GLY A 297 -0.66 2.62 -3.63
N LYS A 298 0.64 2.89 -3.60
CA LYS A 298 1.45 3.20 -2.42
C LYS A 298 1.37 4.68 -2.04
N HIS A 299 0.16 5.21 -1.85
CA HIS A 299 -0.05 6.64 -1.61
C HIS A 299 -0.26 6.98 -0.13
N PRO A 300 0.45 7.98 0.42
CA PRO A 300 0.17 8.51 1.74
C PRO A 300 -1.17 9.25 1.76
N GLY A 301 -1.74 9.42 2.95
CA GLY A 301 -2.97 10.19 3.18
C GLY A 301 -2.89 11.61 2.62
N SER A 302 -1.73 12.26 2.67
CA SER A 302 -1.52 13.58 2.04
C SER A 302 -1.81 13.58 0.54
N HIS A 303 -1.36 12.54 -0.17
CA HIS A 303 -1.58 12.35 -1.59
C HIS A 303 -3.05 12.01 -1.87
N LEU A 304 -3.63 11.10 -1.09
CA LEU A 304 -5.02 10.69 -1.24
C LEU A 304 -6.00 11.85 -1.00
N VAL A 305 -5.75 12.67 0.02
CA VAL A 305 -6.54 13.88 0.27
C VAL A 305 -6.39 14.89 -0.87
N THR A 306 -5.17 15.15 -1.32
CA THR A 306 -4.89 16.21 -2.32
C THR A 306 -5.40 15.86 -3.71
N PHE A 307 -5.16 14.63 -4.17
CA PHE A 307 -5.42 14.24 -5.56
C PHE A 307 -6.70 13.43 -5.73
N TYR A 308 -7.18 12.79 -4.66
CA TYR A 308 -8.37 11.95 -4.70
C TYR A 308 -9.50 12.42 -3.77
N GLY A 309 -9.27 13.41 -2.90
CA GLY A 309 -10.33 13.97 -2.04
C GLY A 309 -10.89 12.99 -1.01
N PHE A 310 -10.09 12.02 -0.55
CA PHE A 310 -10.48 11.10 0.53
C PHE A 310 -9.30 10.69 1.40
N LEU A 311 -9.62 10.22 2.61
CA LEU A 311 -8.67 9.59 3.53
C LEU A 311 -9.17 8.15 3.81
N PRO A 312 -8.32 7.10 3.69
CA PRO A 312 -8.73 5.73 3.97
C PRO A 312 -9.22 5.56 5.41
N ARG A 313 -10.18 4.64 5.62
CA ARG A 313 -10.58 4.22 6.97
C ARG A 313 -9.62 3.15 7.51
N GLY A 314 -9.06 3.42 8.69
CA GLY A 314 -8.07 2.57 9.35
C GLY A 314 -6.65 3.00 9.02
N ASP A 315 -5.68 2.23 9.50
CA ASP A 315 -4.27 2.60 9.36
C ASP A 315 -3.77 2.31 7.93
N ASN A 316 -3.22 3.33 7.27
CA ASN A 316 -2.55 3.20 5.99
C ASN A 316 -1.04 3.10 6.21
N PRO A 317 -0.37 2.00 5.82
CA PRO A 317 1.07 1.80 6.08
C PRO A 317 1.97 2.80 5.34
N TYR A 318 1.41 3.54 4.38
CA TYR A 318 2.09 4.57 3.61
C TYR A 318 1.99 5.97 4.24
N ASP A 319 1.25 6.15 5.33
CA ASP A 319 1.15 7.44 6.02
C ASP A 319 2.44 7.76 6.75
N VAL A 320 3.18 8.73 6.21
CA VAL A 320 4.45 9.20 6.76
C VAL A 320 4.50 10.72 6.90
N ILE A 321 5.30 11.17 7.87
CA ILE A 321 5.69 12.56 8.04
C ILE A 321 7.18 12.65 7.68
N PRO A 322 7.57 13.40 6.62
CA PRO A 322 8.97 13.65 6.32
C PRO A 322 9.57 14.60 7.37
N LEU A 323 10.84 14.41 7.68
CA LEU A 323 11.62 15.20 8.63
C LEU A 323 12.94 15.56 7.98
N ASP A 324 13.14 16.84 7.72
CA ASP A 324 14.41 17.35 7.24
C ASP A 324 15.30 17.69 8.43
N LEU A 325 16.43 16.98 8.56
CA LEU A 325 17.40 17.18 9.64
C LEU A 325 18.68 17.78 9.05
N ASP A 326 19.08 18.93 9.60
CA ASP A 326 20.34 19.58 9.27
C ASP A 326 21.40 19.20 10.31
N THR A 327 22.53 18.69 9.84
CA THR A 327 23.72 18.50 10.68
C THR A 327 24.69 19.65 10.41
N SER A 328 24.89 20.52 11.39
CA SER A 328 26.03 21.43 11.36
C SER A 328 27.29 20.63 11.67
N ALA A 329 28.27 20.65 10.75
CA ALA A 329 29.63 20.37 11.16
C ALA A 329 30.06 21.58 12.00
N ASP A 330 30.07 21.45 13.32
CA ASP A 330 30.48 22.55 14.18
C ASP A 330 31.91 22.99 13.86
N GLU A 331 32.06 24.31 13.87
CA GLU A 331 33.27 25.08 13.59
C GLU A 331 34.35 24.77 14.62
N ASP A 332 35.36 23.99 14.24
CA ASP A 332 36.67 24.02 14.88
C ASP A 332 37.74 24.27 13.82
N ASP A 333 37.84 25.53 13.39
CA ASP A 333 39.08 26.32 13.42
C ASP A 333 38.81 27.66 12.73
N GLY A 334 39.36 28.75 13.27
CA GLY A 334 39.15 30.13 12.84
C GLY A 334 39.80 30.45 11.48
N ALA A 335 39.43 29.76 10.41
CA ALA A 335 39.85 30.05 9.05
C ALA A 335 38.81 29.60 8.02
N SER A 336 37.91 30.52 7.67
CA SER A 336 37.22 30.66 6.38
C SER A 336 37.15 29.39 5.49
N GLN A 337 36.04 28.64 5.57
CA GLN A 337 35.60 27.77 4.48
C GLN A 337 34.12 27.44 4.60
N SER A 338 33.43 27.39 3.47
CA SER A 338 31.96 27.27 3.33
C SER A 338 31.38 26.13 4.17
N VAL A 339 30.48 26.47 5.10
CA VAL A 339 29.65 25.50 5.83
C VAL A 339 28.81 24.72 4.83
N SER A 340 29.17 23.46 4.58
CA SER A 340 28.35 22.52 3.81
C SER A 340 27.40 21.83 4.78
N THR A 341 26.24 22.42 5.04
CA THR A 341 25.15 21.73 5.74
C THR A 341 24.64 20.60 4.84
N SER A 342 24.85 19.34 5.22
CA SER A 342 24.18 18.21 4.59
C SER A 342 22.79 18.05 5.21
N GLN A 343 21.77 18.53 4.50
CA GLN A 343 20.38 18.27 4.85
C GLN A 343 20.04 16.83 4.49
N THR A 344 19.53 16.06 5.44
CA THR A 344 19.07 14.69 5.23
C THR A 344 17.59 14.56 5.56
N THR A 345 16.79 14.10 4.60
CA THR A 345 15.37 13.84 4.80
C THR A 345 15.17 12.42 5.33
N HIS A 346 14.59 12.33 6.52
CA HIS A 346 14.10 11.10 7.13
C HIS A 346 12.57 11.05 7.07
N MET A 347 12.00 9.88 7.36
CA MET A 347 10.56 9.70 7.48
C MET A 347 10.22 9.09 8.83
N VAL A 348 9.06 9.45 9.37
CA VAL A 348 8.44 8.79 10.52
C VAL A 348 7.00 8.41 10.22
N ARG A 349 6.48 7.42 10.93
CA ARG A 349 5.09 6.95 10.85
C ARG A 349 4.59 6.57 12.23
N GLY A 350 3.30 6.26 12.34
CA GLY A 350 2.70 5.82 13.59
C GLY A 350 3.42 4.61 14.18
N THR A 351 3.81 4.68 15.46
CA THR A 351 4.57 3.61 16.13
C THR A 351 3.75 2.32 16.28
N TRP A 352 2.42 2.42 16.18
CA TRP A 352 1.49 1.28 16.15
C TRP A 352 1.66 0.37 14.93
N LEU A 353 2.35 0.83 13.88
CA LEU A 353 2.72 0.00 12.72
C LEU A 353 4.03 -0.77 12.94
N SER A 354 4.79 -0.46 13.99
CA SER A 354 6.02 -1.17 14.30
C SER A 354 5.74 -2.47 15.04
N ARG A 355 6.53 -3.50 14.73
CA ARG A 355 6.55 -4.77 15.45
C ARG A 355 7.58 -4.80 16.57
N SER A 356 8.48 -3.82 16.60
CA SER A 356 9.52 -3.66 17.61
C SER A 356 9.26 -2.39 18.43
N GLY A 357 8.80 -2.56 19.66
CA GLY A 357 8.52 -1.45 20.59
C GLY A 357 9.64 -1.16 21.61
N GLY A 358 10.63 -2.05 21.72
CA GLY A 358 11.76 -1.90 22.64
C GLY A 358 13.03 -1.40 21.97
N PHE A 359 14.11 -1.31 22.76
CA PHE A 359 15.46 -1.10 22.23
C PHE A 359 15.76 -2.08 21.09
N PRO A 360 16.44 -1.65 20.01
CA PRO A 360 17.03 -0.32 19.80
C PRO A 360 16.13 0.68 19.05
N THR A 361 14.87 0.32 18.78
CA THR A 361 14.03 1.05 17.81
C THR A 361 12.88 1.84 18.41
N TYR A 362 12.30 1.41 19.53
CA TYR A 362 11.19 2.13 20.19
C TYR A 362 10.02 2.45 19.25
N GLY A 363 9.74 1.58 18.28
CA GLY A 363 8.72 1.82 17.27
C GLY A 363 9.11 2.79 16.14
N LEU A 364 10.32 3.33 16.15
CA LEU A 364 10.85 4.28 15.18
C LEU A 364 11.76 3.61 14.13
N PRO A 365 11.91 4.24 12.95
CA PRO A 365 12.72 3.67 11.88
C PRO A 365 14.22 3.65 12.22
N GLN A 366 14.84 2.48 12.03
CA GLN A 366 16.27 2.28 12.28
C GLN A 366 17.18 3.27 11.53
N PRO A 367 16.92 3.66 10.25
CA PRO A 367 17.74 4.67 9.58
C PRO A 367 17.75 6.03 10.29
N LEU A 368 16.60 6.49 10.80
CA LEU A 368 16.51 7.74 11.57
C LEU A 368 17.30 7.67 12.87
N LEU A 369 17.12 6.58 13.62
CA LEU A 369 17.83 6.41 14.90
C LEU A 369 19.33 6.25 14.71
N SER A 370 19.76 5.57 13.64
CA SER A 370 21.18 5.44 13.31
C SER A 370 21.78 6.80 12.95
N HIS A 371 21.05 7.61 12.18
CA HIS A 371 21.47 8.99 11.86
C HIS A 371 21.58 9.85 13.12
N LEU A 372 20.56 9.84 14.00
CA LEU A 372 20.59 10.62 15.24
C LEU A 372 21.69 10.16 16.20
N ARG A 373 21.91 8.84 16.32
CA ARG A 373 23.02 8.30 17.12
C ARG A 373 24.37 8.80 16.61
N ALA A 374 24.60 8.74 15.30
CA ALA A 374 25.83 9.25 14.70
C ALA A 374 25.99 10.77 14.90
N ALA A 375 24.92 11.54 14.66
CA ALA A 375 24.94 13.00 14.80
C ALA A 375 25.18 13.46 16.25
N LEU A 376 24.72 12.69 17.24
CA LEU A 376 24.86 12.99 18.67
C LEU A 376 26.11 12.34 19.31
N GLY A 377 26.97 11.67 18.52
CA GLY A 377 28.13 10.94 19.04
C GLY A 377 27.76 9.76 19.96
N CYS A 378 26.58 9.19 19.75
CA CYS A 378 25.93 8.15 20.55
C CYS A 378 25.97 6.78 19.84
N ASP A 379 26.98 6.53 19.03
CA ASP A 379 27.14 5.28 18.28
C ASP A 379 27.25 4.06 19.20
N LEU A 380 26.73 2.93 18.72
CA LEU A 380 26.77 1.65 19.41
C LEU A 380 27.86 0.79 18.76
N ASP A 381 28.90 0.46 19.54
CA ASP A 381 29.92 -0.50 19.14
C ASP A 381 29.89 -1.76 20.02
N GLU A 382 30.57 -2.83 19.59
CA GLU A 382 30.64 -4.08 20.35
C GLU A 382 31.30 -3.92 21.74
N SER A 383 31.95 -2.78 22.02
CA SER A 383 32.62 -2.48 23.28
C SER A 383 31.82 -1.59 24.23
N THR A 384 30.66 -1.08 23.79
CA THR A 384 29.85 -0.11 24.54
C THR A 384 29.24 -0.78 25.76
N THR A 385 29.44 -0.20 26.95
CA THR A 385 28.88 -0.77 28.18
C THR A 385 27.36 -0.55 28.25
N GLU A 386 26.62 -1.41 28.96
CA GLU A 386 25.17 -1.25 29.14
C GLU A 386 24.80 0.13 29.74
N ALA A 387 25.67 0.69 30.59
CA ALA A 387 25.49 2.02 31.17
C ALA A 387 25.65 3.13 30.12
N ASP A 388 26.61 2.99 29.20
CA ASP A 388 26.83 3.94 28.11
C ASP A 388 25.70 3.85 27.07
N ILE A 389 25.18 2.64 26.77
CA ILE A 389 24.01 2.45 25.91
C ILE A 389 22.82 3.23 26.47
N LYS A 390 22.50 3.06 27.75
CA LYS A 390 21.39 3.78 28.40
C LYS A 390 21.58 5.29 28.36
N LYS A 391 22.79 5.76 28.63
CA LYS A 391 23.10 7.20 28.57
C LYS A 391 22.94 7.75 27.14
N ASN A 392 23.44 7.03 26.14
CA ASN A 392 23.38 7.42 24.73
C ASN A 392 21.94 7.44 24.24
N ASP A 393 21.15 6.39 24.51
CA ASP A 393 19.74 6.35 24.13
C ASP A 393 18.91 7.43 24.84
N ARG A 394 19.21 7.74 26.11
CA ARG A 394 18.56 8.86 26.81
C ARG A 394 18.71 10.17 26.03
N VAL A 395 19.91 10.48 25.54
CA VAL A 395 20.18 11.69 24.74
C VAL A 395 19.40 11.67 23.42
N VAL A 396 19.36 10.52 22.73
CA VAL A 396 18.59 10.35 21.49
C VAL A 396 17.09 10.54 21.71
N LEU A 397 16.53 9.93 22.76
CA LEU A 397 15.11 10.01 23.11
C LEU A 397 14.71 11.43 23.54
N GLU A 398 15.54 12.10 24.35
CA GLU A 398 15.32 13.50 24.73
C GLU A 398 15.36 14.42 23.50
N THR A 399 16.26 14.17 22.54
CA THR A 399 16.32 14.90 21.28
C THR A 399 15.06 14.69 20.44
N LEU A 400 14.59 13.44 20.29
CA LEU A 400 13.33 13.14 19.61
C LEU A 400 12.14 13.86 20.25
N LEU A 401 12.05 13.86 21.59
CA LEU A 401 11.00 14.60 22.29
C LEU A 401 11.09 16.12 22.06
N SER A 402 12.30 16.68 22.00
CA SER A 402 12.49 18.11 21.70
C SER A 402 12.02 18.48 20.28
N ILE A 403 12.06 17.53 19.34
CA ILE A 403 11.55 17.71 17.97
C ILE A 403 10.03 17.58 17.95
N PHE A 404 9.48 16.51 18.53
CA PHE A 404 8.07 16.16 18.33
C PHE A 404 7.10 16.86 19.29
N ASN A 405 7.53 17.27 20.49
CA ASN A 405 6.63 17.98 21.41
C ASN A 405 6.13 19.32 20.84
N PRO A 406 7.00 20.21 20.30
CA PRO A 406 6.52 21.42 19.65
C PRO A 406 5.60 21.15 18.46
N MET A 407 5.91 20.14 17.63
CA MET A 407 5.04 19.76 16.51
C MET A 407 3.66 19.27 16.98
N LEU A 408 3.59 18.60 18.13
CA LEU A 408 2.34 18.12 18.72
C LEU A 408 1.50 19.28 19.27
N GLU A 409 2.13 20.25 19.92
CA GLU A 409 1.48 21.44 20.49
C GLU A 409 0.85 22.34 19.41
N GLU A 410 1.41 22.37 18.20
CA GLU A 410 0.85 23.13 17.07
C GLU A 410 -0.38 22.47 16.42
N LEU A 411 -0.62 21.18 16.69
CA LEU A 411 -1.75 20.46 16.12
C LEU A 411 -3.00 20.60 17.00
N PRO A 412 -4.19 20.79 16.39
CA PRO A 412 -5.41 21.00 17.15
C PRO A 412 -5.73 19.80 18.03
N GLU A 413 -6.11 20.07 19.28
CA GLU A 413 -6.66 19.04 20.15
C GLU A 413 -8.08 18.66 19.69
N PRO A 414 -8.48 17.40 19.84
CA PRO A 414 -9.89 17.04 19.73
C PRO A 414 -10.65 17.72 20.87
N ASP A 415 -11.23 18.90 20.62
CA ASP A 415 -12.11 19.56 21.58
C ASP A 415 -13.28 18.63 21.96
N ASP A 416 -13.79 18.68 23.19
CA ASP A 416 -14.92 17.82 23.61
C ASP A 416 -16.30 18.40 23.25
N SER A 417 -16.36 19.64 22.73
CA SER A 417 -17.61 20.43 22.71
C SER A 417 -18.29 20.59 21.34
N ASN A 418 -17.69 20.11 20.25
CA ASN A 418 -18.22 20.30 18.88
C ASN A 418 -18.15 19.03 17.99
N TRP A 419 -17.83 17.88 18.58
CA TRP A 419 -17.41 16.68 17.85
C TRP A 419 -18.31 15.50 18.21
N CYS A 420 -18.97 14.92 17.21
CA CYS A 420 -19.76 13.72 17.41
C CYS A 420 -18.83 12.51 17.41
N TYR A 421 -18.43 12.03 18.59
CA TYR A 421 -17.74 10.76 18.72
C TYR A 421 -18.65 9.61 18.24
N THR A 422 -18.44 9.08 17.04
CA THR A 422 -18.95 7.75 16.70
C THR A 422 -17.97 6.72 17.23
N GLN A 423 -18.23 6.23 18.44
CA GLN A 423 -17.49 5.14 19.07
C GLN A 423 -17.66 3.87 18.22
N THR A 424 -16.67 3.55 17.39
CA THR A 424 -16.58 2.24 16.74
C THR A 424 -15.72 1.35 17.62
N HIS A 425 -16.35 0.45 18.37
CA HIS A 425 -15.65 -0.62 19.09
C HIS A 425 -14.96 -1.52 18.06
N PHE A 426 -13.63 -1.43 17.94
CA PHE A 426 -12.83 -2.41 17.22
C PHE A 426 -12.37 -3.52 18.17
N CYS A 427 -12.79 -4.74 17.90
CA CYS A 427 -12.17 -5.94 18.44
C CYS A 427 -10.89 -6.22 17.65
N VAL A 428 -9.74 -5.84 18.21
CA VAL A 428 -8.44 -6.30 17.70
C VAL A 428 -8.24 -7.73 18.17
N GLY A 429 -8.18 -8.68 17.22
CA GLY A 429 -7.75 -10.04 17.49
C GLY A 429 -6.38 -10.06 18.14
N ALA A 430 -6.26 -10.84 19.21
CA ALA A 430 -5.20 -10.79 20.20
C ALA A 430 -3.77 -10.93 19.65
N VAL A 431 -2.98 -9.85 19.72
CA VAL A 431 -1.54 -9.89 20.03
C VAL A 431 -1.21 -8.69 20.94
N HIS A 432 -1.19 -8.94 22.25
CA HIS A 432 -0.53 -8.21 23.35
C HIS A 432 -0.58 -6.67 23.40
N GLN A 433 -1.51 -6.20 24.24
CA GLN A 433 -1.45 -5.06 25.18
C GLN A 433 -0.73 -3.77 24.74
N HIS A 434 -1.44 -2.88 24.04
CA HIS A 434 -1.66 -1.48 24.46
C HIS A 434 -2.99 -1.00 23.87
N HIS A 435 -3.97 -0.70 24.74
CA HIS A 435 -5.27 -0.18 24.34
C HIS A 435 -5.17 1.33 24.09
N LEU A 436 -4.86 1.74 22.86
CA LEU A 436 -5.15 3.09 22.40
C LEU A 436 -6.55 3.08 21.77
N PRO A 437 -7.56 3.75 22.38
CA PRO A 437 -8.86 3.89 21.73
C PRO A 437 -8.69 4.70 20.44
N VAL A 438 -9.13 4.12 19.32
CA VAL A 438 -9.20 4.81 18.04
C VAL A 438 -10.40 5.77 18.10
N HIS A 439 -10.15 7.02 18.48
CA HIS A 439 -11.13 8.09 18.37
C HIS A 439 -11.06 8.65 16.94
N LEU A 440 -12.00 8.28 16.07
CA LEU A 440 -12.20 9.06 14.84
C LEU A 440 -12.83 10.40 15.24
N ILE A 441 -12.14 11.50 14.93
CA ILE A 441 -12.73 12.83 14.98
C ILE A 441 -13.82 12.89 13.90
N SER A 442 -15.07 13.13 14.30
CA SER A 442 -16.11 13.54 13.34
C SER A 442 -16.59 14.92 13.75
N CYS A 443 -16.36 15.89 12.87
CA CYS A 443 -16.96 17.21 12.98
C CYS A 443 -18.48 17.08 13.14
N GLY A 444 -19.12 18.00 13.89
CA GLY A 444 -20.59 18.04 13.99
C GLY A 444 -21.28 17.90 12.63
N GLU A 445 -22.47 17.32 12.62
CA GLU A 445 -23.23 16.91 11.41
C GLU A 445 -23.42 18.03 10.35
N SER A 446 -23.05 19.28 10.64
CA SER A 446 -23.17 20.47 9.79
C SER A 446 -21.90 20.89 9.01
N ALA A 447 -20.72 20.30 9.25
CA ALA A 447 -19.50 20.69 8.55
C ALA A 447 -19.44 20.12 7.11
N SER A 448 -18.90 20.91 6.18
CA SER A 448 -18.66 20.45 4.80
C SER A 448 -17.63 19.32 4.77
N TRP A 449 -17.68 18.51 3.72
CA TRP A 449 -16.76 17.39 3.53
C TRP A 449 -15.30 17.84 3.51
N ASP A 450 -14.97 18.90 2.79
CA ASP A 450 -13.59 19.39 2.69
C ASP A 450 -13.04 19.81 4.07
N VAL A 451 -13.88 20.42 4.91
CA VAL A 451 -13.52 20.77 6.27
C VAL A 451 -13.29 19.51 7.10
N ARG A 452 -14.19 18.52 6.99
CA ARG A 452 -14.05 17.24 7.69
C ARG A 452 -12.78 16.51 7.27
N LEU A 453 -12.50 16.43 5.97
CA LEU A 453 -11.33 15.77 5.42
C LEU A 453 -10.02 16.43 5.89
N ALA A 454 -9.98 17.77 5.91
CA ALA A 454 -8.83 18.51 6.43
C ALA A 454 -8.61 18.26 7.92
N LEU A 455 -9.69 18.14 8.70
CA LEU A 455 -9.63 17.83 10.13
C LEU A 455 -9.19 16.39 10.38
N ASP A 456 -9.73 15.42 9.64
CA ASP A 456 -9.35 14.01 9.72
C ASP A 456 -7.86 13.82 9.36
N TYR A 457 -7.36 14.56 8.38
CA TYR A 457 -5.94 14.53 8.03
C TYR A 457 -5.04 15.15 9.11
N LYS A 458 -5.46 16.25 9.75
CA LYS A 458 -4.74 16.82 10.90
C LYS A 458 -4.76 15.88 12.11
N ASP A 459 -5.87 15.18 12.35
CA ASP A 459 -5.96 14.15 13.39
C ASP A 459 -4.97 13.01 13.14
N LEU A 460 -4.88 12.53 11.89
CA LEU A 460 -3.90 11.52 11.49
C LEU A 460 -2.46 11.98 11.82
N GLN A 461 -2.09 13.21 11.44
CA GLN A 461 -0.78 13.77 11.77
C GLN A 461 -0.56 13.80 13.29
N ARG A 462 -1.57 14.25 14.04
CA ARG A 462 -1.51 14.34 15.51
C ARG A 462 -1.33 12.97 16.14
N ARG A 463 -2.07 11.96 15.67
CA ARG A 463 -1.95 10.57 16.12
C ARG A 463 -0.54 10.04 15.88
N ILE A 464 0.02 10.23 14.69
CA ILE A 464 1.38 9.79 14.37
C ILE A 464 2.37 10.41 15.37
N ILE A 465 2.38 11.74 15.50
CA ILE A 465 3.31 12.45 16.38
C ILE A 465 3.10 12.05 17.85
N SER A 466 1.85 11.98 18.31
CA SER A 466 1.51 11.57 19.67
C SER A 466 1.98 10.14 19.99
N SER A 467 1.92 9.22 19.03
CA SER A 467 2.41 7.85 19.22
C SER A 467 3.93 7.78 19.36
N ILE A 468 4.65 8.68 18.68
CA ILE A 468 6.10 8.81 18.78
C ILE A 468 6.48 9.39 20.15
N VAL A 469 5.83 10.50 20.55
CA VAL A 469 6.04 11.14 21.86
C VAL A 469 5.77 10.14 23.00
N THR A 470 4.65 9.41 22.92
CA THR A 470 4.30 8.37 23.89
C THR A 470 5.39 7.30 23.94
N SER A 471 5.80 6.76 22.78
CA SER A 471 6.83 5.73 22.72
C SER A 471 8.17 6.18 23.31
N CYS A 472 8.62 7.40 22.97
CA CYS A 472 9.87 7.94 23.50
C CYS A 472 9.81 8.21 25.00
N THR A 473 8.67 8.72 25.50
CA THR A 473 8.46 8.97 26.93
C THR A 473 8.48 7.66 27.72
N SER A 474 7.73 6.65 27.26
CA SER A 474 7.74 5.32 27.87
C SER A 474 9.11 4.66 27.80
N ALA A 475 9.88 4.87 26.74
CA ALA A 475 11.26 4.39 26.65
C ALA A 475 12.16 5.05 27.70
N LEU A 476 12.07 6.38 27.88
CA LEU A 476 12.87 7.12 28.88
C LEU A 476 12.61 6.70 30.33
N GLU A 477 11.39 6.26 30.65
CA GLU A 477 11.06 5.71 31.97
C GLU A 477 11.79 4.38 32.26
N ASN A 478 12.21 3.67 31.20
CA ASN A 478 12.84 2.36 31.26
C ASN A 478 14.37 2.38 31.00
N VAL A 479 14.96 3.56 30.74
CA VAL A 479 16.38 3.76 30.39
C VAL A 479 17.22 4.32 31.54
#